data_AF-A0A0J5JKU4-F1
#
_entry.id   AF-A0A0J5JKU4-F1
#
_cell.length_a   1.000
_cell.length_b   1.000
_cell.length_c   1.000
_cell.angle_alpha   90.00
_cell.angle_beta   90.00
_cell.angle_gamma   90.00
#
_symmetry.space_group_name_H-M   'P 1'
#
loop_
_entity.id
_entity.type
_entity.pdbx_description
1 polymer ?
#
loop_
_entity_poly.entity_id
_entity_poly.type
_entity_poly.pdbx_seq_one_letter_code
_entity_poly.pdbx_strand_id
1 'polypeptide(L)' 'MFTEYLEDQFGILKEDELISPKTNKKISIQKVIILLEEKGKLDQVIETIEAIKSLGRKGVITYLSKFIDLD' A
#
# COMPACT_ATOMS: atom_id res chain seq x y z
N MET A 1 0.32 -8.73 -10.44
CA MET A 1 0.68 -9.59 -9.31
C MET A 1 0.44 -8.94 -7.95
N PHE A 2 1.16 -7.89 -7.52
CA PHE A 2 0.95 -7.36 -6.16
C PHE A 2 -0.39 -6.64 -5.97
N THR A 3 -0.85 -5.87 -6.96
CA THR A 3 -2.20 -5.28 -6.95
C THR A 3 -3.31 -6.33 -6.88
N GLU A 4 -3.15 -7.44 -7.60
CA GLU A 4 -4.10 -8.56 -7.59
C GLU A 4 -4.12 -9.23 -6.21
N TYR A 5 -2.94 -9.44 -5.60
CA TYR A 5 -2.85 -9.93 -4.22
C TYR A 5 -3.58 -9.02 -3.22
N LEU A 6 -3.43 -7.70 -3.36
CA LEU A 6 -4.11 -6.73 -2.50
C LEU A 6 -5.64 -6.76 -2.68
N GLU A 7 -6.08 -6.94 -3.92
CA GLU A 7 -7.50 -7.08 -4.27
C GLU A 7 -8.07 -8.39 -3.70
N ASP A 8 -7.44 -9.53 -3.98
CA ASP A 8 -7.93 -10.86 -3.56
C ASP A 8 -7.95 -11.03 -2.04
N GLN A 9 -6.92 -10.54 -1.34
CA GLN A 9 -6.78 -10.78 0.11
C GLN A 9 -7.44 -9.70 0.97
N PHE A 10 -7.54 -8.47 0.48
CA PHE A 10 -7.96 -7.32 1.29
C PHE A 10 -9.05 -6.46 0.62
N GLY A 11 -9.46 -6.80 -0.61
CA GLY A 11 -10.39 -6.01 -1.43
C GLY A 11 -9.83 -4.64 -1.82
N ILE A 12 -8.51 -4.42 -1.72
CA ILE A 12 -7.87 -3.13 -1.97
C ILE A 12 -7.63 -2.99 -3.46
N LEU A 13 -8.34 -2.08 -4.08
CA LEU A 13 -8.29 -1.84 -5.52
C LEU A 13 -7.14 -0.90 -5.86
N LYS A 14 -6.59 -1.02 -7.08
CA LYS A 14 -5.50 -0.16 -7.54
C LYS A 14 -5.92 1.32 -7.62
N GLU A 15 -7.21 1.59 -7.81
CA GLU A 15 -7.83 2.91 -7.84
C GLU A 15 -8.11 3.49 -6.45
N ASP A 16 -8.07 2.67 -5.38
CA ASP A 16 -8.33 3.17 -4.02
C ASP A 16 -7.35 4.30 -3.67
N GLU A 17 -7.87 5.37 -3.08
CA GLU A 17 -7.05 6.48 -2.60
C GLU A 17 -6.54 6.22 -1.18
N LEU A 18 -5.22 6.33 -1.01
CA LEU A 18 -4.60 6.48 0.29
C LEU A 18 -4.46 7.96 0.61
N ILE A 19 -4.74 8.32 1.86
CA ILE A 19 -4.62 9.68 2.37
C ILE A 19 -3.50 9.70 3.41
N SER A 20 -2.51 10.57 3.22
CA SER A 20 -1.47 10.76 4.24
C SER A 20 -2.08 11.42 5.47
N PRO A 21 -1.93 10.83 6.67
CA PRO A 21 -2.39 11.47 7.90
C PRO A 21 -1.54 12.70 8.28
N LYS A 22 -0.38 12.91 7.63
CA LYS A 22 0.52 14.04 7.93
C LYS A 22 0.28 15.21 7.01
N THR A 23 0.14 14.96 5.71
CA THR A 23 0.11 16.00 4.68
C THR A 23 -1.27 16.15 4.03
N ASN A 24 -2.24 15.27 4.33
CA ASN A 24 -3.49 15.11 3.60
C ASN A 24 -3.31 14.86 2.09
N LYS A 25 -2.08 14.57 1.63
CA LYS A 25 -1.81 14.18 0.25
C LYS A 25 -2.58 12.90 -0.06
N LYS A 26 -3.24 12.91 -1.22
CA LYS A 26 -3.94 11.74 -1.75
C LYS A 26 -3.14 11.12 -2.88
N ILE A 27 -3.05 9.80 -2.87
CA ILE A 27 -2.36 9.04 -3.91
C ILE A 27 -3.05 7.69 -4.07
N SER A 28 -3.17 7.21 -5.31
CA SER A 28 -3.76 5.89 -5.55
C SER A 28 -2.82 4.77 -5.10
N ILE A 29 -3.39 3.63 -4.74
CA ILE A 29 -2.64 2.39 -4.45
C ILE A 29 -1.68 2.08 -5.60
N GLN A 30 -2.13 2.18 -6.85
CA GLN A 30 -1.29 1.95 -8.02
C GLN A 30 -0.03 2.82 -8.02
N LYS A 31 -0.16 4.12 -7.74
CA LYS A 31 0.99 5.03 -7.71
C LYS A 31 1.94 4.72 -6.55
N VAL A 32 1.42 4.34 -5.39
CA VAL A 32 2.26 3.90 -4.26
C VAL A 32 3.06 2.66 -4.62
N ILE A 33 2.45 1.69 -5.30
CA ILE A 33 3.13 0.46 -5.73
C ILE A 33 4.25 0.78 -6.73
N ILE A 34 3.98 1.64 -7.72
CA ILE A 34 5.00 2.08 -8.68
C ILE A 34 6.18 2.74 -7.95
N LEU A 35 5.92 3.64 -7.00
CA LEU A 35 6.98 4.27 -6.20
C LEU A 35 7.79 3.27 -5.37
N LEU A 36 7.18 2.18 -4.90
CA LEU A 36 7.86 1.13 -4.16
C LEU A 36 8.69 0.24 -5.08
N GLU A 37 8.21 -0.05 -6.28
CA GLU A 37 8.95 -0.77 -7.33
C GLU A 37 10.19 0.02 -7.77
N GLU A 38 10.02 1.31 -8.09
CA GLU A 38 11.12 2.21 -8.48
C GLU A 38 12.19 2.34 -7.40
N LYS A 39 11.80 2.21 -6.13
CA LYS A 39 12.70 2.25 -4.97
C LYS A 39 13.26 0.89 -4.56
N GLY A 40 12.89 -0.20 -5.25
CA GLY A 40 13.31 -1.56 -4.91
C GLY A 40 12.83 -2.04 -3.54
N LYS A 41 11.70 -1.50 -3.05
CA LYS A 41 11.13 -1.80 -1.72
C LYS A 41 9.93 -2.73 -1.76
N LEU A 42 9.50 -3.15 -2.95
CA LEU A 42 8.25 -3.89 -3.10
C LEU A 42 8.26 -5.22 -2.31
N ASP A 43 9.35 -5.99 -2.40
CA ASP A 43 9.45 -7.28 -1.70
C ASP A 43 9.35 -7.13 -0.18
N GLN A 44 10.07 -6.16 0.39
CA GLN A 44 9.98 -5.84 1.83
C GLN A 44 8.54 -5.44 2.24
N VAL A 45 7.84 -4.70 1.38
CA VAL A 45 6.46 -4.30 1.62
C VAL A 45 5.51 -5.49 1.58
N ILE A 46 5.71 -6.42 0.64
CA ILE A 46 4.96 -7.68 0.55
C ILE A 46 5.14 -8.49 1.83
N GLU A 47 6.38 -8.75 2.24
CA GLU A 47 6.68 -9.50 3.48
C GLU A 47 6.02 -8.87 4.70
N THR A 48 6.09 -7.54 4.80
CA THR A 48 5.45 -6.83 5.93
C THR A 48 3.94 -6.97 5.88
N ILE A 49 3.33 -6.90 4.69
CA ILE A 49 1.87 -7.07 4.53
C ILE A 49 1.43 -8.48 4.88
N GLU A 50 2.20 -9.49 4.51
CA GLU A 50 1.95 -10.87 4.94
C GLU A 50 2.01 -11.00 6.47
N ALA A 51 3.02 -10.40 7.11
CA ALA A 51 3.16 -10.42 8.57
C ALA A 51 2.01 -9.72 9.30
N ILE A 52 1.41 -8.66 8.71
CA ILE A 52 0.27 -7.93 9.29
C ILE A 52 -1.08 -8.36 8.72
N LYS A 53 -1.16 -9.44 7.95
CA LYS A 53 -2.37 -9.88 7.25
C LYS A 53 -3.59 -10.01 8.18
N SER A 54 -3.38 -10.41 9.43
CA SER A 54 -4.44 -10.53 10.46
C SER A 54 -5.13 -9.21 10.82
N LEU A 55 -4.49 -8.06 10.54
CA LEU A 55 -5.09 -6.73 10.73
C LEU A 55 -6.08 -6.36 9.61
N GLY A 56 -6.15 -7.18 8.56
CA GLY A 56 -7.05 -7.00 7.42
C GLY A 56 -6.81 -5.69 6.66
N ARG A 57 -7.82 -5.30 5.89
CA ARG A 57 -7.79 -4.11 5.01
C ARG A 57 -7.28 -2.85 5.70
N LYS A 58 -7.78 -2.55 6.90
CA LYS A 58 -7.44 -1.32 7.64
C LYS A 58 -5.96 -1.28 8.03
N GLY A 59 -5.41 -2.41 8.47
CA GLY A 59 -3.99 -2.53 8.80
C GLY A 59 -3.10 -2.28 7.58
N VAL A 60 -3.44 -2.92 6.46
CA VAL A 60 -2.70 -2.77 5.19
C VAL A 60 -2.75 -1.33 4.68
N ILE A 61 -3.93 -0.69 4.68
CA ILE A 61 -4.08 0.73 4.29
C ILE A 61 -3.22 1.65 5.17
N THR A 62 -3.25 1.44 6.49
CA THR A 62 -2.49 2.24 7.46
C THR A 62 -0.98 2.06 7.27
N TYR A 63 -0.54 0.88 6.87
CA TYR A 63 0.85 0.62 6.55
C TYR A 63 1.25 1.31 5.25
N LEU A 64 0.49 1.10 4.17
CA LEU A 64 0.78 1.67 2.85
C LEU A 64 0.75 3.21 2.87
N SER A 65 -0.08 3.83 3.73
CA SER A 65 -0.15 5.29 3.84
C SER A 65 1.16 5.93 4.34
N LYS A 66 2.07 5.15 4.93
CA LYS A 66 3.40 5.64 5.34
C LYS A 66 4.32 5.95 4.16
N PHE A 67 4.00 5.42 2.98
CA PHE A 67 4.82 5.57 1.77
C PHE A 67 4.40 6.75 0.89
N ILE A 68 3.29 7.42 1.21
CA ILE A 68 2.75 8.56 0.44
C ILE A 68 3.71 9.76 0.46
N ASP A 69 4.38 9.97 1.60
CA ASP A 69 5.28 11.08 1.85
C ASP A 69 6.75 10.73 1.56
N LEU A 70 7.01 9.64 0.81
CA LEU A 70 8.38 9.31 0.37
C LEU A 70 8.84 10.11 -0.86
N ASP A 71 7.97 10.95 -1.39
CA ASP A 71 8.19 11.85 -2.53
C ASP A 71 8.92 13.12 -2.09
#